data_AF-A0A6M3JTM0-F1
#
_entry.id   AF-A0A6M3JTM0-F1
#
_cell.length_a   1.000
_cell.length_b   1.000
_cell.length_c   1.000
_cell.angle_alpha   90.00
_cell.angle_beta   90.00
_cell.angle_gamma   90.00
#
_symmetry.space_group_name_H-M   'P 1'
#
loop_
_entity.id
_entity.type
_entity.pdbx_description
1 polymer ?
#
loop_
_entity_poly.entity_id
_entity_poly.type
_entity_poly.pdbx_seq_one_letter_code
_entity_poly.pdbx_strand_id
1 'polypeptide(L)'
;MTWILYSLMGAVFLAACNSIFRVNPWGMPLYVLITCTLPLTIGIQWGFASAMQTAPSFLAAWFVGTGFSAMAGGLASVFIFGEPLHFLQGLGVALILGGAYCLIR
;
A
#
# COMPACT_ATOMS: atom_id res chain seq x y z
N MET A 1 -10.20 -13.61 -7.68
CA MET A 1 -9.89 -13.41 -6.25
C MET A 1 -8.40 -13.37 -5.96
N THR A 2 -7.56 -14.19 -6.60
CA THR A 2 -6.10 -14.17 -6.45
C THR A 2 -5.46 -12.80 -6.71
N TRP A 3 -5.94 -12.05 -7.71
CA TRP A 3 -5.47 -10.69 -8.00
C TRP A 3 -5.67 -9.70 -6.85
N ILE A 4 -6.73 -9.85 -6.04
CA ILE A 4 -7.00 -9.03 -4.86
C ILE A 4 -5.93 -9.28 -3.79
N LEU A 5 -5.54 -10.55 -3.60
CA LEU A 5 -4.47 -10.92 -2.67
C LEU A 5 -3.12 -10.36 -3.12
N TYR A 6 -2.84 -10.38 -4.41
CA TYR A 6 -1.64 -9.75 -4.98
C TYR A 6 -1.63 -8.23 -4.77
N SER A 7 -2.75 -7.54 -4.98
CA SER A 7 -2.90 -6.11 -4.69
C SER A 7 -2.71 -5.80 -3.20
N LEU A 8 -3.29 -6.62 -2.31
CA LEU A 8 -3.15 -6.46 -0.85
C LEU A 8 -1.69 -6.62 -0.43
N MET A 9 -1.03 -7.66 -0.91
CA MET A 9 0.36 -7.93 -0.59
C MET A 9 1.28 -6.80 -1.10
N GLY A 10 1.08 -6.32 -2.34
CA GLY A 10 1.82 -5.16 -2.87
C GLY A 10 1.62 -3.90 -2.02
N ALA A 11 0.40 -3.67 -1.53
CA ALA A 11 0.09 -2.56 -0.65
C ALA A 11 0.76 -2.67 0.74
N VAL A 12 0.83 -3.86 1.31
CA VAL A 12 1.53 -4.10 2.60
C VAL A 12 3.02 -3.84 2.46
N PHE A 13 3.66 -4.36 1.41
CA PHE A 13 5.08 -4.11 1.16
C PHE A 13 5.36 -2.62 0.91
N LEU A 14 4.45 -1.92 0.22
CA LEU A 14 4.56 -0.48 0.02
C LEU A 14 4.45 0.29 1.33
N ALA A 15 3.49 -0.05 2.19
CA ALA A 15 3.32 0.57 3.49
C ALA A 15 4.53 0.32 4.40
N ALA A 16 5.09 -0.89 4.40
CA ALA A 16 6.31 -1.21 5.13
C ALA A 16 7.51 -0.40 4.62
N CYS A 17 7.68 -0.32 3.30
CA CYS A 17 8.78 0.43 2.67
C CYS A 17 8.69 1.93 3.01
N ASN A 18 7.50 2.52 2.85
CA ASN A 18 7.25 3.91 3.21
C ASN A 18 7.45 4.16 4.70
N SER A 19 7.07 3.20 5.57
CA SER A 19 7.31 3.31 7.00
C SER A 19 8.80 3.33 7.32
N ILE A 20 9.62 2.50 6.69
CA ILE A 20 11.08 2.50 6.87
C ILE A 20 11.69 3.84 6.45
N PHE A 21 11.32 4.37 5.29
CA PHE A 21 11.79 5.67 4.82
C PHE A 21 11.33 6.82 5.72
N ARG A 22 10.10 6.74 6.22
CA ARG A 22 9.49 7.74 7.09
C ARG A 22 10.14 7.77 8.46
N VAL A 23 10.38 6.59 9.06
CA VAL A 23 11.04 6.53 10.35
C VAL A 23 12.49 7.00 10.16
N ASN A 24 13.19 6.63 9.06
CA ASN A 24 14.67 6.68 8.91
C ASN A 24 15.38 6.88 10.26
N PRO A 25 15.20 5.92 11.19
CA PRO A 25 15.18 6.22 12.62
C PRO A 25 16.46 6.83 13.17
N TRP A 26 17.57 6.73 12.45
CA TRP A 26 18.92 7.01 12.98
C TRP A 26 19.86 7.69 11.98
N GLY A 27 19.35 8.33 10.92
CA GLY A 27 20.22 8.86 9.86
C GLY A 27 21.03 7.76 9.20
N MET A 28 20.40 6.60 9.00
CA MET A 28 21.09 5.41 8.50
C MET A 28 21.72 5.71 7.15
N PRO A 29 22.96 5.22 6.93
CA PRO A 29 23.62 5.43 5.65
C PRO A 29 22.85 4.73 4.53
N LEU A 30 22.88 5.34 3.34
CA LEU A 30 22.05 4.98 2.18
C LEU A 30 22.08 3.48 1.85
N TYR A 31 23.23 2.82 2.01
CA TYR A 31 23.35 1.39 1.73
C TYR A 31 22.48 0.51 2.64
N VAL A 32 22.33 0.87 3.93
CA VAL A 32 21.47 0.14 4.87
C VAL A 32 20.01 0.30 4.47
N LEU A 33 19.59 1.54 4.17
CA LEU A 33 18.25 1.82 3.67
C LEU A 33 17.94 1.03 2.40
N ILE A 34 18.86 0.97 1.44
CA ILE A 34 18.71 0.17 0.22
C ILE A 34 18.57 -1.31 0.58
N THR A 35 19.42 -1.87 1.45
CA THR A 35 19.33 -3.31 1.80
C THR A 35 18.02 -3.68 2.51
N CYS A 36 17.48 -2.80 3.36
CA CYS A 36 16.21 -3.04 4.04
C CYS A 36 15.00 -2.87 3.11
N THR A 37 15.08 -1.97 2.13
CA THR A 37 13.97 -1.63 1.24
C THR A 37 13.93 -2.46 -0.03
N LEU A 38 15.08 -2.97 -0.51
CA LEU A 38 15.19 -3.79 -1.72
C LEU A 38 14.23 -4.99 -1.74
N PRO A 39 14.16 -5.86 -0.70
CA PRO A 39 13.21 -6.98 -0.71
C PRO A 39 11.75 -6.50 -0.70
N LEU A 40 11.46 -5.36 -0.06
CA LEU A 40 10.12 -4.77 -0.07
C LEU A 40 9.77 -4.27 -1.47
N THR A 41 10.70 -3.62 -2.17
CA THR A 41 10.51 -3.18 -3.55
C THR A 41 10.23 -4.35 -4.50
N ILE A 42 10.91 -5.48 -4.32
CA ILE A 42 10.60 -6.71 -5.07
C ILE A 42 9.18 -7.18 -4.75
N GLY A 43 8.78 -7.19 -3.49
CA GLY A 43 7.42 -7.55 -3.06
C GLY A 43 6.34 -6.62 -3.62
N ILE A 44 6.60 -5.31 -3.69
CA ILE A 44 5.74 -4.30 -4.31
C ILE A 44 5.54 -4.61 -5.79
N GLN A 45 6.65 -4.77 -6.53
CA GLN A 45 6.61 -5.00 -7.97
C GLN A 45 5.95 -6.34 -8.29
N TRP A 46 6.29 -7.41 -7.57
CA TRP A 46 5.67 -8.71 -7.77
C TRP A 46 4.18 -8.68 -7.45
N GLY A 47 3.78 -8.09 -6.31
CA GLY A 47 2.37 -7.96 -5.94
C GLY A 47 1.55 -7.18 -6.95
N PHE A 48 1.94 -5.95 -7.27
CA PHE A 48 1.16 -5.14 -8.20
C PHE A 48 1.23 -5.66 -9.65
N ALA A 49 2.37 -6.16 -10.12
CA ALA A 49 2.47 -6.73 -11.46
C ALA A 49 1.61 -8.01 -11.60
N SER A 50 1.66 -8.92 -10.62
CA SER A 50 0.82 -10.12 -10.63
C SER A 50 -0.66 -9.78 -10.52
N ALA A 51 -1.03 -8.74 -9.76
CA ALA A 51 -2.39 -8.24 -9.73
C ALA A 51 -2.85 -7.72 -11.10
N MET A 52 -2.03 -6.90 -11.76
CA MET A 52 -2.33 -6.33 -13.08
C MET A 52 -2.47 -7.40 -14.18
N GLN A 53 -1.71 -8.49 -14.09
CA GLN A 53 -1.79 -9.60 -15.04
C GLN A 53 -3.02 -10.49 -14.87
N THR A 54 -3.59 -10.55 -13.66
CA THR A 54 -4.65 -11.51 -13.31
C THR A 54 -6.00 -10.88 -13.01
N ALA A 55 -6.06 -9.54 -12.96
CA ALA A 55 -7.29 -8.79 -12.76
C ALA A 55 -8.17 -8.76 -14.02
N PRO A 56 -9.50 -8.61 -13.87
CA PRO A 56 -10.43 -8.53 -14.99
C PRO A 56 -10.22 -7.27 -15.85
N SER A 57 -9.64 -6.21 -15.28
CA SER A 57 -9.25 -5.01 -16.01
C SER A 57 -8.13 -4.28 -15.28
N PHE A 58 -7.37 -3.49 -16.04
CA PHE A 58 -6.35 -2.59 -15.48
C PHE A 58 -6.95 -1.62 -14.45
N LEU A 59 -8.13 -1.05 -14.76
CA LEU A 59 -8.81 -0.11 -13.85
C LEU A 59 -9.17 -0.78 -12.52
N ALA A 60 -9.67 -2.01 -12.54
CA ALA A 60 -9.97 -2.75 -11.32
C ALA A 60 -8.70 -2.97 -10.48
N ALA A 61 -7.61 -3.46 -11.08
CA ALA A 61 -6.34 -3.65 -10.36
C ALA A 61 -5.77 -2.33 -9.81
N TRP A 62 -5.85 -1.26 -10.59
CA TRP A 62 -5.33 0.06 -10.22
C TRP A 62 -6.07 0.68 -9.04
N PHE A 63 -7.40 0.77 -9.11
CA PHE A 63 -8.20 1.38 -8.05
C PHE A 63 -8.21 0.54 -6.77
N VAL A 64 -8.31 -0.79 -6.89
CA VAL A 64 -8.25 -1.69 -5.73
C VAL A 64 -6.87 -1.67 -5.08
N GLY A 65 -5.81 -1.68 -5.90
CA GLY A 65 -4.44 -1.51 -5.41
C GLY A 65 -4.25 -0.19 -4.66
N THR A 66 -4.75 0.90 -5.24
CA THR A 66 -4.71 2.25 -4.62
C THR A 66 -5.47 2.27 -3.30
N GLY A 67 -6.65 1.64 -3.24
CA GLY A 67 -7.45 1.53 -2.02
C GLY A 67 -6.75 0.75 -0.92
N PHE A 68 -6.15 -0.40 -1.24
CA PHE A 68 -5.35 -1.13 -0.26
C PHE A 68 -4.10 -0.37 0.17
N SER A 69 -3.43 0.33 -0.74
CA SER A 69 -2.27 1.17 -0.38
C SER A 69 -2.65 2.31 0.55
N ALA A 70 -3.75 3.00 0.29
CA ALA A 70 -4.25 4.06 1.14
C ALA A 70 -4.65 3.53 2.53
N MET A 71 -5.32 2.37 2.57
CA MET A 71 -5.70 1.72 3.84
C MET A 71 -4.46 1.26 4.62
N ALA A 72 -3.54 0.53 3.99
CA ALA A 72 -2.33 0.04 4.65
C ALA A 72 -1.44 1.20 5.14
N GLY A 73 -1.30 2.27 4.35
CA GLY A 73 -0.59 3.48 4.75
C GLY A 73 -1.26 4.24 5.90
N GLY A 74 -2.60 4.36 5.86
CA GLY A 74 -3.38 4.99 6.94
C GLY A 74 -3.31 4.18 8.23
N LEU A 75 -3.41 2.85 8.15
CA LEU A 75 -3.23 1.96 9.30
C LEU A 75 -1.80 2.08 9.86
N ALA A 76 -0.78 2.12 9.01
CA ALA A 76 0.60 2.34 9.45
C ALA A 76 0.75 3.68 10.18
N SER A 77 0.22 4.78 9.62
CA SER A 77 0.18 6.11 10.25
C SER A 77 -0.43 6.09 11.65
N VAL A 78 -1.57 5.42 11.83
CA VAL A 78 -2.28 5.37 13.12
C VAL A 78 -1.61 4.43 14.12
N PHE A 79 -1.28 3.21 13.70
CA PHE A 79 -0.81 2.16 14.62
C PHE A 79 0.70 2.18 14.86
N ILE A 80 1.52 2.60 13.88
CA ILE A 80 2.98 2.66 14.02
C ILE A 80 3.42 4.05 14.50
N PHE A 81 2.82 5.11 13.97
CA PHE A 81 3.24 6.49 14.23
C PHE A 81 2.34 7.24 15.22
N GLY A 82 1.21 6.66 15.64
CA GLY A 82 0.32 7.26 16.63
C GLY A 82 -0.34 8.56 16.17
N GLU A 83 -0.47 8.77 14.85
CA GLU A 83 -0.98 10.04 14.33
C GLU A 83 -2.49 10.19 14.55
N PRO A 84 -2.96 11.41 14.86
CA PRO A 84 -4.38 11.67 15.03
C PRO A 84 -5.10 11.48 13.70
N LEU A 85 -6.18 10.70 13.73
CA LEU A 85 -6.99 10.42 12.56
C LEU A 85 -7.94 11.59 12.33
N HIS A 86 -7.66 12.40 11.32
CA HIS A 86 -8.51 13.53 10.97
C HIS A 86 -9.73 13.08 10.17
N PHE A 87 -10.88 13.73 10.37
CA PHE A 87 -12.13 13.41 9.68
C PHE A 87 -11.96 13.34 8.15
N LEU A 88 -11.20 14.27 7.56
CA LEU A 88 -10.93 14.29 6.12
C LEU A 88 -10.12 13.08 5.63
N GLN A 89 -9.20 12.55 6.44
CA GLN A 89 -8.43 11.36 6.10
C GLN A 89 -9.31 10.12 6.13
N GLY A 90 -10.15 9.98 7.16
CA GLY A 90 -11.14 8.90 7.24
C GLY A 90 -12.13 8.92 6.07
N LEU A 91 -12.63 10.10 5.72
CA LEU A 91 -13.53 10.29 4.58
C LEU A 91 -12.84 9.98 3.24
N GLY A 92 -11.59 10.39 3.07
CA GLY A 92 -10.78 10.03 1.90
C GLY A 92 -10.58 8.52 1.74
N VAL A 93 -10.23 7.81 2.81
CA VAL A 93 -10.11 6.34 2.80
C VAL A 93 -11.47 5.69 2.46
N ALA A 94 -12.56 6.16 3.05
CA ALA A 94 -13.89 5.64 2.77
C ALA A 94 -14.31 5.82 1.30
N LEU A 95 -14.02 6.98 0.70
CA LEU A 95 -14.30 7.24 -0.72
C LEU A 95 -13.48 6.33 -1.64
N ILE A 96 -12.20 6.11 -1.33
CA ILE A 96 -11.35 5.23 -2.14
C ILE A 96 -11.82 3.77 -2.03
N LEU A 97 -12.16 3.29 -0.83
CA LEU A 97 -12.69 1.94 -0.63
C LEU A 97 -14.06 1.76 -1.29
N GLY A 98 -14.93 2.76 -1.21
CA GLY A 98 -16.22 2.76 -1.90
C GLY A 98 -16.08 2.71 -3.42
N GLY A 99 -15.18 3.52 -3.99
CA GLY A 99 -14.86 3.49 -5.41
C GLY A 99 -14.26 2.14 -5.85
N ALA A 100 -13.35 1.57 -5.07
CA ALA A 100 -12.79 0.24 -5.31
C ALA A 100 -13.87 -0.86 -5.27
N TYR A 101 -14.82 -0.79 -4.33
CA TYR A 101 -15.93 -1.74 -4.23
C TYR A 101 -16.84 -1.71 -5.46
N CYS A 102 -17.18 -0.50 -5.95
CA CYS A 102 -18.00 -0.33 -7.14
C CYS A 102 -17.34 -0.87 -8.42
N LEU A 103 -16.01 -1.00 -8.45
CA LEU A 103 -15.25 -1.53 -9.59
C LEU A 103 -15.02 -3.04 -9.52
N ILE A 104 -15.21 -3.65 -8.34
CA ILE A 104 -15.13 -5.10 -8.14
C ILE A 104 -16.49 -5.76 -8.45
N ARG A 105 -17.60 -5.06 -8.18
CA ARG A 105 -18.96 -5.50 -8.55
C ARG A 105 -19.25 -5.26 -10.02
#